data_AF-A0A2V6HIG5-F1
#
_entry.id   AF-A0A2V6HIG5-F1
#
_cell.length_a   1.000
_cell.length_b   1.000
_cell.length_c   1.000
_cell.angle_alpha   90.00
_cell.angle_beta   90.00
_cell.angle_gamma   90.00
#
_symmetry.space_group_name_H-M   'P 1'
#
loop_
_entity.id
_entity.type
_entity.pdbx_description
1 polymer ?
#
loop_
_entity_poly.entity_id
_entity_poly.type
_entity_poly.pdbx_seq_one_letter_code
_entity_poly.pdbx_strand_id
1 'polypeptide(L)' 'MIITRSPLRISLGGGGTDLPSYYRDHGGFLIAAAIDKYVYITV' A
#
# COMPACT_ATOMS: atom_id res chain seq x y z
N MET A 1 19.10 16.41 12.88
CA MET A 1 17.95 16.40 11.98
C MET A 1 17.96 15.08 11.23
N ILE A 2 17.01 14.20 11.53
CA ILE A 2 16.83 12.92 10.85
C ILE A 2 15.65 13.08 9.89
N ILE A 3 15.85 12.72 8.61
CA ILE A 3 14.82 12.81 7.58
C ILE A 3 14.56 11.41 7.03
N THR A 4 13.30 11.03 6.93
CA THR A 4 12.86 9.77 6.32
C THR A 4 11.87 10.04 5.20
N ARG A 5 11.78 9.11 4.23
CA ARG A 5 10.77 9.16 3.17
C ARG A 5 10.17 7.78 2.93
N SER A 6 8.85 7.74 2.75
CA SER A 6 8.10 6.53 2.38
C SER A 6 7.44 6.72 1.01
N PRO A 7 7.61 5.80 0.05
CA PRO A 7 6.98 5.92 -1.26
C PRO A 7 5.47 5.68 -1.17
N LEU A 8 4.71 6.46 -1.94
CA LEU A 8 3.32 6.15 -2.24
C LEU A 8 3.25 5.01 -3.24
N ARG A 9 2.09 4.36 -3.32
CA ARG A 9 1.82 3.25 -4.25
C ARG A 9 0.53 3.47 -5.02
N ILE A 10 0.46 2.88 -6.21
CA ILE A 10 -0.78 2.71 -6.98
C ILE A 10 -1.14 1.22 -6.98
N SER A 11 -2.41 0.91 -6.72
CA SER A 11 -2.94 -0.45 -6.86
C SER A 11 -3.16 -0.76 -8.34
N LEU A 12 -2.62 -1.88 -8.81
CA LEU A 12 -2.80 -2.38 -10.18
C LEU A 12 -3.93 -3.41 -10.27
N GLY A 13 -4.24 -4.10 -9.17
CA GLY A 13 -5.35 -5.06 -9.11
C GLY A 13 -5.50 -5.69 -7.73
N GLY A 14 -6.69 -6.22 -7.44
CA GLY A 14 -6.97 -6.94 -6.19
C GLY A 14 -7.27 -6.06 -4.97
N GLY A 15 -7.45 -4.75 -5.16
CA GLY A 15 -7.86 -3.84 -4.09
C GLY A 15 -9.21 -4.24 -3.48
N GLY A 16 -9.28 -4.28 -2.15
CA GLY A 16 -10.48 -4.68 -1.41
C GLY A 16 -10.51 -6.17 -1.07
N THR A 17 -9.72 -7.01 -1.74
CA THR A 17 -9.62 -8.43 -1.37
C THR A 17 -8.88 -8.63 -0.05
N ASP A 18 -8.08 -7.64 0.37
CA ASP A 18 -7.39 -7.56 1.66
C ASP A 18 -8.30 -7.13 2.82
N LEU A 19 -9.57 -6.82 2.55
CA LEU A 19 -10.54 -6.51 3.59
C LEU A 19 -10.96 -7.78 4.36
N PRO A 20 -11.11 -7.72 5.70
CA PRO A 20 -11.55 -8.87 6.49
C PRO A 20 -12.93 -9.42 6.09
N SER A 21 -13.81 -8.59 5.53
CA SER A 21 -15.11 -9.01 5.02
C SER A 21 -15.01 -9.84 3.73
N TYR A 22 -13.84 -9.91 3.09
CA TYR A 22 -13.62 -10.63 1.85
C TYR A 22 -12.64 -11.81 2.04
N TYR A 23 -11.43 -11.54 2.55
CA TYR A 23 -10.39 -12.59 2.59
C TYR A 23 -10.70 -13.75 3.52
N ARG A 24 -11.54 -13.55 4.56
CA ARG A 24 -11.87 -14.62 5.52
C ARG A 24 -12.53 -15.81 4.83
N ASP A 25 -13.29 -15.56 3.76
CA ASP A 25 -14.05 -16.59 3.05
C ASP A 25 -13.46 -16.92 1.66
N HIS A 26 -12.73 -15.98 1.03
CA HIS A 26 -12.28 -16.10 -0.37
C HIS A 26 -10.75 -16.04 -0.56
N GLY A 27 -9.99 -15.75 0.50
CA GLY A 27 -8.58 -15.38 0.40
C GLY A 27 -8.38 -13.96 -0.17
N GLY A 28 -7.14 -13.47 -0.15
CA GLY A 28 -6.80 -12.12 -0.59
C GLY A 28 -5.56 -12.09 -1.48
N PHE A 29 -5.58 -11.22 -2.49
CA PHE A 29 -4.44 -11.01 -3.39
C PHE A 29 -4.45 -9.57 -3.90
N LEU A 30 -3.31 -8.88 -3.78
CA LEU A 30 -3.14 -7.50 -4.18
C LEU A 30 -1.86 -7.34 -5.00
N ILE A 31 -1.95 -6.65 -6.13
CA ILE A 31 -0.80 -6.18 -6.89
C ILE A 31 -0.79 -4.66 -6.82
N ALA A 32 0.32 -4.09 -6.35
CA ALA A 32 0.56 -2.66 -6.32
C ALA A 32 2.04 -2.37 -6.56
N ALA A 33 2.33 -1.18 -7.09
CA ALA A 33 3.70 -0.72 -7.31
C ALA A 33 3.92 0.65 -6.67
N ALA A 34 5.12 0.87 -6.14
CA ALA A 34 5.56 2.18 -5.67
C ALA A 34 5.67 3.16 -6.86
N ILE A 35 5.42 4.44 -6.60
CA ILE A 35 5.58 5.52 -7.58
C ILE A 35 6.59 6.55 -7.10
N ASP A 36 6.99 7.47 -7.98
CA ASP A 36 7.96 8.54 -7.70
C ASP A 36 7.42 9.68 -6.80
N LYS A 37 6.45 9.38 -5.93
CA LYS A 37 5.84 10.29 -4.97
C LYS A 37 6.06 9.77 -3.57
N TYR A 38 6.38 10.67 -2.64
CA TYR A 38 6.85 10.30 -1.31
C TYR A 38 6.22 11.17 -0.22
N VAL A 39 6.00 10.56 0.94
CA VAL A 39 5.75 11.28 2.20
C VAL A 39 7.07 11.43 2.94
N TYR A 40 7.36 12.64 3.42
CA TYR A 40 8.59 12.97 4.16
C TYR A 40 8.28 13.28 5.63
N ILE A 41 9.15 12.82 6.53
CA ILE A 41 9.08 13.13 7.97
C ILE A 41 10.46 13.57 8.44
N THR A 42 10.50 14.64 9.24
CA THR A 42 11.71 15.19 9.89
C THR A 42 11.54 15.18 11.40
N VAL A 43 12.60 14.77 12.12
CA VAL A 43 12.72 14.81 13.58
C VAL A 43 14.04 15.48 13.98
#